data_AF-D3RZ33-F1
#
_entry.id   AF-D3RZ33-F1
#
_cell.length_a   1.000
_cell.length_b   1.000
_cell.length_c   1.000
_cell.angle_alpha   90.00
_cell.angle_beta   90.00
_cell.angle_gamma   90.00
#
_symmetry.space_group_name_H-M   'P 1'
#
loop_
_entity.id
_entity.type
_entity.pdbx_description
1 polymer ?
#
loop_
_entity_poly.entity_id
_entity_poly.type
_entity_poly.pdbx_seq_one_letter_code
_entity_poly.pdbx_strand_id
1 'polypeptide(L)' 'MNPVKVFSGIALIFLGFTLLLISQAEKAEVEYGGVVIIGPIPIVFGSSVSIITLVVLLAALLLILFSLRW' A
#
# COMPACT_ATOMS: atom_id res chain seq x y z
N MET A 1 24.37 -15.30 30.32
CA MET A 1 23.50 -14.39 29.55
C MET A 1 24.33 -13.78 28.44
N ASN A 2 23.96 -13.94 27.16
CA ASN A 2 24.75 -13.36 26.07
C ASN A 2 24.33 -11.88 25.88
N PRO A 3 25.21 -10.91 26.19
CA PRO A 3 24.86 -9.49 26.15
C PRO A 3 24.42 -9.04 24.76
N VAL A 4 24.96 -9.64 23.69
CA VAL A 4 24.62 -9.31 22.30
C VAL A 4 23.13 -9.50 22.00
N LYS A 5 22.52 -10.56 22.56
CA LYS A 5 21.09 -10.85 22.35
C LYS A 5 20.21 -9.82 23.04
N VAL A 6 20.63 -9.35 24.22
CA VAL A 6 19.91 -8.32 24.99
C VAL A 6 19.98 -6.99 24.25
N PHE A 7 21.16 -6.58 23.79
CA PHE A 7 21.33 -5.34 23.02
C PHE A 7 20.59 -5.36 21.68
N SER A 8 20.60 -6.51 20.97
CA SER A 8 19.84 -6.65 19.72
C SER A 8 18.33 -6.51 19.92
N GLY A 9 17.79 -7.11 21.00
CA GLY A 9 16.38 -6.95 21.35
C GLY A 9 16.01 -5.51 21.68
N ILE A 10 16.84 -4.82 22.47
CA ILE A 10 16.64 -3.41 22.80
C ILE A 10 16.68 -2.56 21.53
N ALA A 11 17.65 -2.77 20.63
CA ALA A 11 17.77 -2.05 19.37
C ALA A 11 16.54 -2.22 18.47
N LEU A 12 15.98 -3.43 18.38
CA LEU A 12 14.75 -3.70 17.63
C LEU A 12 13.53 -2.98 18.22
N ILE A 13 13.41 -2.96 19.56
CA ILE A 13 12.34 -2.23 20.24
C ILE A 13 12.44 -0.73 19.93
N PHE A 14 13.64 -0.15 20.02
CA PHE A 14 13.87 1.27 19.71
C PHE A 14 13.55 1.60 18.24
N LEU A 15 13.94 0.74 17.29
CA LEU A 15 13.58 0.89 15.88
C LEU A 15 12.06 0.85 15.68
N GLY A 16 11.38 -0.12 16.30
CA GLY A 16 9.92 -0.22 16.24
C GLY A 16 9.22 1.03 16.76
N PHE A 17 9.63 1.55 17.92
CA PHE A 17 9.08 2.80 18.46
C PHE A 17 9.38 4.00 17.56
N THR A 18 10.58 4.09 16.99
CA THR A 18 10.95 5.19 16.08
C THR A 18 10.05 5.20 14.84
N LEU A 19 9.82 4.04 14.23
CA LEU A 19 8.92 3.91 13.08
C LEU A 19 7.47 4.27 13.42
N LEU A 20 6.98 3.86 14.59
CA LEU A 20 5.62 4.20 15.04
C LEU A 20 5.45 5.72 15.25
N LEU A 21 6.46 6.40 15.80
CA LEU A 21 6.44 7.84 15.99
C LEU A 21 6.48 8.59 14.65
N ILE A 22 7.29 8.13 13.69
CA ILE A 22 7.34 8.70 12.34
C ILE A 22 5.98 8.51 11.63
N SER A 23 5.39 7.32 11.74
CA SER A 23 4.08 7.02 11.13
C SER A 23 2.93 7.86 11.68
N GLN A 24 3.03 8.36 12.92
CA GLN A 24 2.01 9.25 13.50
C GLN A 24 2.30 10.74 13.26
N ALA A 25 3.58 11.10 13.06
CA ALA A 25 3.98 12.47 12.79
C ALA A 25 3.50 12.94 11.41
N GLU A 26 3.48 12.06 10.42
CA GLU A 26 2.79 12.30 9.15
C GLU A 26 1.30 11.97 9.30
N LYS A 27 0.49 12.99 9.62
CA LYS A 27 -0.93 13.00 9.18
C LYS A 27 -0.98 13.22 7.66
N ALA A 28 -0.28 12.40 6.91
CA ALA A 28 -0.45 12.37 5.46
C ALA A 28 -1.88 11.91 5.20
N GLU A 29 -2.63 12.68 4.41
CA GLU A 29 -3.91 12.22 3.88
C GLU A 29 -3.61 10.98 3.03
N VAL A 30 -3.87 9.80 3.60
CA VAL A 30 -3.64 8.55 2.89
C VAL A 30 -4.66 8.48 1.78
N GLU A 31 -4.21 8.69 0.56
CA GLU A 31 -5.06 8.51 -0.60
C GLU A 31 -5.24 7.01 -0.85
N TYR A 32 -6.49 6.57 -0.97
CA TYR A 32 -6.86 5.17 -1.16
C TYR A 32 -7.79 5.02 -2.36
N GLY A 33 -7.78 3.85 -2.99
CA GLY A 33 -8.65 3.55 -4.12
C GLY A 33 -8.52 2.11 -4.57
N GLY A 34 -9.45 1.69 -5.41
CA GLY A 34 -9.52 0.32 -5.88
C GLY A 34 -10.45 0.17 -7.08
N VAL A 35 -10.42 -1.03 -7.67
CA VAL A 35 -11.25 -1.40 -8.80
C VAL A 35 -11.98 -2.70 -8.48
N VAL A 36 -13.29 -2.72 -8.70
CA VAL A 36 -14.08 -3.95 -8.74
C VAL A 36 -14.33 -4.29 -10.19
N ILE A 37 -13.89 -5.46 -10.64
CA ILE A 37 -14.10 -5.94 -12.01
C ILE A 37 -15.30 -6.88 -12.01
N ILE A 38 -16.44 -6.44 -12.56
CA ILE A 38 -17.65 -7.27 -12.72
C ILE A 38 -17.74 -7.67 -14.20
N GLY A 39 -17.22 -8.85 -14.53
CA GLY A 39 -17.04 -9.24 -15.93
C GLY A 39 -16.04 -8.30 -16.64
N PRO A 40 -16.25 -7.92 -17.91
CA PRO A 40 -15.34 -6.99 -18.60
C PRO A 40 -15.50 -5.51 -18.18
N ILE A 41 -16.39 -5.21 -17.22
CA ILE A 41 -16.73 -3.84 -16.82
C ILE A 41 -16.00 -3.51 -15.50
N PRO A 42 -14.97 -2.64 -15.50
CA PRO A 42 -14.31 -2.18 -14.28
C PRO A 42 -15.08 -1.02 -13.63
N ILE A 43 -15.26 -1.10 -12.31
CA ILE A 43 -15.81 -0.03 -11.46
C ILE A 43 -14.68 0.51 -10.59
N VAL A 44 -14.22 1.73 -10.85
CA VAL A 44 -13.11 2.37 -10.14
C VAL A 44 -13.62 3.32 -9.07
N PHE A 45 -13.02 3.28 -7.89
CA PHE A 45 -13.27 4.18 -6.77
C PHE A 45 -11.95 4.68 -6.18
N GLY A 46 -11.93 5.90 -5.66
CA GLY A 46 -10.74 6.45 -5.00
C GLY A 46 -11.05 7.74 -4.24
N SER A 47 -10.18 8.07 -3.29
CA SER A 47 -10.30 9.23 -2.41
C SER A 47 -9.81 10.53 -3.05
N SER A 48 -9.01 10.43 -4.11
CA SER A 48 -8.45 11.56 -4.84
C SER A 48 -8.44 11.27 -6.35
N VAL A 49 -8.41 12.32 -7.18
CA VAL A 49 -8.27 12.19 -8.63
C VAL A 49 -6.93 11.50 -8.99
N SER A 50 -5.88 11.79 -8.21
CA SER A 50 -4.55 11.18 -8.37
C SER A 50 -4.58 9.67 -8.22
N ILE A 51 -5.23 9.14 -7.17
CA ILE A 51 -5.36 7.69 -6.99
C ILE A 51 -6.33 7.09 -8.02
N ILE A 52 -7.42 7.77 -8.37
CA ILE A 52 -8.35 7.27 -9.38
C ILE A 52 -7.63 7.05 -10.72
N THR A 53 -6.79 8.00 -11.15
CA THR A 53 -6.02 7.85 -12.40
C THR A 53 -5.05 6.66 -12.35
N LEU A 54 -4.34 6.48 -11.23
CA LEU A 54 -3.47 5.33 -10.99
C LEU A 54 -4.26 4.01 -11.06
N VAL A 55 -5.40 3.94 -10.36
CA VAL A 55 -6.23 2.73 -10.29
C VAL A 55 -6.86 2.40 -11.65
N VAL A 56 -7.30 3.40 -12.42
CA VAL A 56 -7.78 3.20 -13.80
C VAL A 56 -6.66 2.64 -14.68
N LEU A 57 -5.44 3.17 -14.58
CA LEU A 57 -4.29 2.67 -15.34
C LEU A 57 -3.98 1.21 -14.99
N LEU A 58 -3.99 0.86 -13.71
CA LEU A 58 -3.83 -0.52 -13.25
C LEU A 58 -4.95 -1.43 -13.76
N ALA A 59 -6.20 -0.97 -13.70
CA ALA A 59 -7.35 -1.73 -14.19
C ALA A 59 -7.25 -2.00 -15.70
N ALA A 60 -6.86 -0.99 -16.49
CA ALA A 60 -6.66 -1.13 -17.93
C ALA A 60 -5.53 -2.14 -18.23
N LEU A 61 -4.40 -2.04 -17.52
CA LEU A 61 -3.30 -2.99 -17.65
C LEU A 61 -3.75 -4.42 -17.33
N LEU A 62 -4.52 -4.62 -16.26
CA LEU A 62 -5.06 -5.93 -15.89
C LEU A 62 -6.03 -6.48 -16.93
N LEU A 63 -6.89 -5.65 -17.53
CA LEU A 63 -7.81 -6.06 -18.58
C LEU A 63 -7.07 -6.44 -19.88
N ILE A 64 -6.01 -5.71 -20.24
CA ILE A 64 -5.16 -6.06 -21.39
C ILE A 64 -4.45 -7.39 -21.14
N LEU A 65 -3.84 -7.55 -19.96
CA LEU A 65 -3.17 -8.81 -19.58
C LEU A 65 -4.16 -9.99 -19.57
N PHE A 66 -5.36 -9.77 -19.04
CA PHE A 66 -6.42 -10.77 -19.07
C PHE A 66 -6.80 -11.10 -20.50
N SER A 67 -7.02 -10.11 -21.38
CA SER A 67 -7.35 -10.34 -22.79
C SER A 67 -6.24 -11.02 -23.59
N LEU A 68 -4.97 -10.83 -23.22
CA LEU A 68 -3.82 -11.44 -23.90
C LEU A 68 -3.58 -12.90 -23.44
N ARG A 69 -4.11 -13.27 -22.28
CA ARG A 69 -4.02 -14.63 -21.71
C ARG A 69 -4.93 -15.63 -22.44
N TRP A 70 -5.96 -15.15 -23.13
CA TRP A 70 -6.91 -15.93 -23.93
C TRP A 70 -6.53 -15.87 -25.41
#